data_AF-G6C5I0-F1
#
_entry.id   AF-G6C5I0-F1
#
_cell.length_a   1.000
_cell.length_b   1.000
_cell.length_c   1.000
_cell.angle_alpha   90.00
_cell.angle_beta   90.00
_cell.angle_gamma   90.00
#
_symmetry.space_group_name_H-M   'P 1'
#
loop_
_entity.id
_entity.type
_entity.pdbx_description
1 polymer ?
#
loop_
_entity_poly.entity_id
_entity_poly.type
_entity_poly.pdbx_seq_one_letter_code
_entity_poly.pdbx_strand_id
1 'polypeptide(L)'
;MMDEINNSDNPIDTFSEIVRDIQNLDAYSANQQFYKNNEDGRIIGAYTLTENLRTILPYKPTVEFHNSDIVKNDDIAFWNISFVVINGDENDPNSYQVGGQLDYNDFIKKLPKDKYEFIDASYIMVEPLSKEEISDLLK
;
A
#
# COMPACT_ATOMS: atom_id res chain seq x y z
N MET A 1 1.91 12.87 13.78
CA MET A 1 2.43 11.95 14.82
C MET A 1 3.50 12.57 15.73
N MET A 2 4.79 12.64 15.36
CA MET A 2 5.82 13.01 16.36
C MET A 2 5.67 14.45 16.88
N ASP A 3 5.34 15.39 15.99
CA ASP A 3 5.06 16.77 16.40
C ASP A 3 3.81 16.87 17.28
N GLU A 4 2.80 16.05 17.02
CA GLU A 4 1.57 16.00 17.82
C GLU A 4 1.85 15.48 19.24
N ILE A 5 2.65 14.42 19.36
CA ILE A 5 3.10 13.89 20.66
C ILE A 5 3.95 14.92 21.42
N ASN A 6 4.90 15.58 20.73
CA ASN A 6 5.82 16.52 21.37
C ASN A 6 5.15 17.82 21.80
N ASN A 7 4.07 18.22 21.13
CA ASN A 7 3.36 19.46 21.42
C ASN A 7 2.11 19.27 22.30
N SER A 8 1.81 18.04 22.74
CA SER A 8 0.66 17.78 23.61
C SER A 8 0.99 18.03 25.09
N ASP A 9 -0.04 18.37 25.86
CA ASP A 9 0.08 18.58 27.31
C ASP A 9 0.43 17.28 28.06
N ASN A 10 0.07 16.12 27.49
CA ASN A 10 0.43 14.81 28.01
C ASN A 10 0.92 13.88 26.88
N PRO A 11 2.23 13.89 26.58
CA PRO A 11 2.81 13.11 25.50
C PRO A 11 2.60 11.60 25.62
N ILE A 12 2.53 11.06 26.84
CA ILE A 12 2.34 9.61 27.07
C ILE A 12 0.92 9.19 26.69
N ASP A 13 -0.08 9.96 27.12
CA ASP A 13 -1.47 9.67 26.78
C ASP A 13 -1.70 9.84 25.29
N THR A 14 -1.18 10.91 24.68
CA THR A 14 -1.25 11.14 23.22
C THR A 14 -0.59 10.01 22.44
N PHE A 15 0.59 9.54 22.86
CA PHE A 15 1.23 8.39 22.23
C PHE A 15 0.37 7.12 22.34
N SER A 16 -0.19 6.86 23.53
CA SER A 16 -1.05 5.70 23.78
C SER A 16 -2.30 5.72 22.89
N GLU A 17 -2.94 6.89 22.75
CA GLU A 17 -4.09 7.09 21.87
C GLU A 17 -3.74 6.85 20.41
N ILE A 18 -2.67 7.49 19.90
CA ILE A 18 -2.23 7.31 18.52
C ILE A 18 -1.92 5.85 18.21
N VAL A 19 -1.15 5.16 19.08
CA VAL A 19 -0.82 3.74 18.86
C VAL A 19 -2.07 2.88 18.89
N ARG A 20 -3.00 3.13 19.81
CA ARG A 20 -4.28 2.41 19.86
C ARG A 20 -5.07 2.63 18.57
N ASP A 21 -5.12 3.85 18.07
CA ASP A 21 -5.88 4.18 16.86
C ASP A 21 -5.26 3.48 15.64
N ILE A 22 -3.93 3.50 15.51
CA ILE A 22 -3.20 2.76 14.46
C ILE A 22 -3.49 1.26 14.53
N GLN A 23 -3.47 0.67 15.73
CA GLN A 23 -3.76 -0.76 15.92
C GLN A 23 -5.20 -1.15 15.58
N ASN A 24 -6.13 -0.20 15.58
CA ASN A 24 -7.55 -0.41 15.30
C ASN A 24 -7.99 0.27 13.98
N LEU A 25 -7.04 0.56 13.07
CA LEU A 25 -7.36 1.12 11.77
C LEU A 25 -8.27 0.19 10.96
N ASP A 26 -9.36 0.76 10.46
CA ASP A 26 -10.23 0.10 9.48
C ASP A 26 -9.62 0.26 8.08
N ALA A 27 -8.54 -0.49 7.85
CA ALA A 27 -7.78 -0.49 6.62
C ALA A 27 -7.21 -1.88 6.32
N TYR A 28 -7.14 -2.21 5.03
CA TYR A 28 -6.60 -3.47 4.55
C TYR A 28 -5.07 -3.41 4.47
N SER A 29 -4.35 -4.35 5.09
CA SER A 29 -2.91 -4.48 4.88
C SER A 29 -2.62 -5.17 3.54
N ALA A 30 -1.97 -4.45 2.63
CA ALA A 30 -1.67 -4.95 1.29
C ALA A 30 -0.71 -6.14 1.37
N ASN A 31 -1.14 -7.29 0.83
CA ASN A 31 -0.29 -8.48 0.77
C ASN A 31 0.76 -8.37 -0.35
N GLN A 32 1.95 -8.91 -0.07
CA GLN A 32 3.02 -9.04 -1.06
C GLN A 32 2.80 -10.23 -1.97
N GLN A 33 3.03 -10.03 -3.26
CA GLN A 33 3.04 -11.06 -4.27
C GLN A 33 4.38 -11.06 -4.98
N PHE A 34 4.90 -12.25 -5.28
CA PHE A 34 6.18 -12.42 -5.94
C PHE A 34 6.01 -13.28 -7.19
N TYR A 35 6.50 -12.76 -8.31
CA TYR A 35 6.42 -13.43 -9.61
C TYR A 35 7.81 -13.61 -10.18
N LYS A 36 8.11 -14.80 -10.68
CA LYS A 36 9.35 -15.05 -11.42
C LYS A 36 9.07 -14.98 -12.91
N ASN A 37 9.75 -14.09 -13.61
CA ASN A 37 9.70 -14.07 -15.06
C ASN A 37 10.42 -15.33 -15.60
N ASN A 38 9.73 -16.11 -16.42
CA ASN A 38 10.26 -17.34 -16.98
C ASN A 38 11.35 -17.11 -18.03
N GLU A 39 11.39 -15.92 -18.65
CA GLU A 39 12.34 -15.61 -19.73
C GLU A 39 13.73 -15.23 -19.19
N ASP A 40 13.79 -14.33 -18.22
CA ASP A 40 15.05 -13.79 -17.67
C ASP A 40 15.32 -14.19 -16.21
N GLY A 41 14.39 -14.90 -15.58
CA GLY A 41 14.51 -15.40 -14.20
C GLY A 41 14.36 -14.34 -13.12
N ARG A 42 14.08 -13.08 -13.47
CA ARG A 42 13.96 -11.97 -12.51
C ARG A 42 12.70 -12.13 -11.65
N ILE A 43 12.83 -11.75 -10.38
CA ILE A 43 11.70 -11.74 -9.44
C ILE A 43 11.11 -10.33 -9.39
N ILE A 44 9.80 -10.25 -9.55
CA ILE A 44 9.00 -9.03 -9.49
C ILE A 44 8.19 -9.08 -8.20
N GLY A 45 8.33 -8.05 -7.37
CA GLY A 45 7.46 -7.84 -6.22
C GLY A 45 6.24 -7.01 -6.63
N ALA A 46 5.07 -7.32 -6.09
CA ALA A 46 3.88 -6.53 -6.33
C ALA A 46 3.01 -6.41 -5.08
N TYR A 47 2.33 -5.28 -4.98
CA TYR A 47 1.19 -5.08 -4.10
C TYR A 47 -0.06 -4.85 -4.93
N THR A 48 -1.23 -5.20 -4.38
CA THR A 48 -2.52 -4.97 -5.03
C THR A 48 -3.29 -3.90 -4.27
N LEU A 49 -3.75 -2.86 -4.98
CA LEU A 49 -4.66 -1.83 -4.48
C LEU A 49 -6.00 -1.98 -5.19
N THR A 50 -7.04 -2.21 -4.41
CA THR A 50 -8.41 -2.32 -4.92
C THR A 50 -9.10 -0.97 -4.82
N GLU A 51 -9.86 -0.63 -5.85
CA GLU A 51 -10.74 0.53 -5.88
C GLU A 51 -11.60 0.60 -4.60
N ASN A 52 -11.76 1.81 -4.07
CA ASN A 52 -12.56 2.13 -2.88
C ASN A 52 -12.11 1.43 -1.58
N LEU A 53 -10.97 0.74 -1.56
CA LEU A 53 -10.44 0.07 -0.37
C LEU A 53 -9.30 0.89 0.27
N ARG A 54 -9.52 1.33 1.51
CA ARG A 54 -8.46 1.94 2.32
C ARG A 54 -7.37 0.91 2.60
N THR A 55 -6.13 1.24 2.29
CA THR A 55 -5.05 0.23 2.21
C THR A 55 -3.78 0.71 2.91
N ILE A 56 -3.18 -0.15 3.74
CA ILE A 56 -1.87 0.05 4.37
C ILE A 56 -0.80 -0.65 3.54
N LEU A 57 0.28 0.06 3.23
CA LEU A 57 1.44 -0.47 2.50
C LEU A 57 2.71 0.33 2.87
N PRO A 58 3.92 -0.20 2.65
CA PRO A 58 5.13 0.51 3.04
C PRO A 58 5.39 1.73 2.15
N TYR A 59 5.90 2.85 2.67
CA TYR A 59 6.28 3.99 1.82
C TYR A 59 7.41 3.65 0.84
N LYS A 60 8.31 2.74 1.24
CA LYS A 60 9.35 2.16 0.39
C LYS A 60 9.16 0.65 0.36
N PRO A 61 9.06 0.02 -0.82
CA PRO A 61 8.75 -1.39 -0.89
C PRO A 61 9.97 -2.22 -0.44
N THR A 62 9.73 -3.20 0.41
CA THR A 62 10.76 -4.15 0.89
C THR A 62 10.12 -5.50 1.15
N VAL A 63 10.84 -6.60 0.97
CA VAL A 63 10.33 -7.93 1.38
C VAL A 63 10.07 -7.94 2.88
N GLU A 64 8.84 -8.27 3.27
CA GLU A 64 8.44 -8.32 4.67
C GLU A 64 9.05 -9.54 5.37
N PHE A 65 9.21 -9.44 6.69
CA PHE A 65 9.88 -10.45 7.49
C PHE A 65 9.30 -11.86 7.28
N HIS A 66 7.97 -11.98 7.20
CA HIS A 66 7.30 -13.27 7.01
C HIS A 66 7.56 -13.91 5.63
N ASN A 67 8.01 -13.12 4.64
CA ASN A 67 8.39 -13.57 3.30
C ASN A 67 9.90 -13.74 3.13
N SER A 68 10.70 -13.39 4.15
CA SER A 68 12.16 -13.37 4.05
C SER A 68 12.80 -14.75 3.87
N ASP A 69 12.09 -15.82 4.21
CA ASP A 69 12.50 -17.22 3.94
C ASP A 69 12.19 -17.67 2.51
N ILE A 70 11.31 -16.96 1.81
CA ILE A 70 10.86 -17.29 0.44
C ILE A 70 11.71 -16.55 -0.59
N VAL A 71 11.98 -15.26 -0.34
CA VAL A 71 12.73 -14.39 -1.26
C VAL A 71 13.53 -13.36 -0.47
N LYS A 72 14.73 -13.02 -0.92
CA LYS A 72 15.49 -11.91 -0.32
C LYS A 72 15.13 -10.60 -1.01
N ASN A 73 15.18 -9.51 -0.25
CA ASN A 73 14.90 -8.19 -0.80
C ASN A 73 15.80 -7.84 -1.99
N ASP A 74 17.08 -8.23 -1.92
CA ASP A 74 18.07 -7.95 -2.96
C ASP A 74 17.86 -8.77 -4.25
N ASP A 75 17.03 -9.82 -4.20
CA ASP A 75 16.67 -10.63 -5.37
C ASP A 75 15.50 -10.00 -6.17
N ILE A 76 14.80 -9.02 -5.59
CA ILE A 76 13.69 -8.33 -6.27
C ILE A 76 14.25 -7.34 -7.29
N ALA A 77 13.93 -7.57 -8.55
CA ALA A 77 14.38 -6.72 -9.65
C ALA A 77 13.66 -5.36 -9.67
N PHE A 78 12.35 -5.36 -9.40
CA PHE A 78 11.53 -4.16 -9.27
C PHE A 78 10.21 -4.46 -8.56
N TRP A 79 9.54 -3.40 -8.10
CA TRP A 79 8.28 -3.45 -7.38
C TRP A 79 7.19 -2.69 -8.15
N ASN A 80 5.99 -3.25 -8.20
CA ASN A 80 4.84 -2.61 -8.84
C ASN A 80 3.62 -2.54 -7.91
N ILE A 81 2.75 -1.58 -8.16
CA ILE A 81 1.36 -1.58 -7.71
C ILE A 81 0.49 -2.12 -8.85
N SER A 82 -0.29 -3.16 -8.57
CA SER A 82 -1.39 -3.62 -9.42
C SER A 82 -2.69 -3.01 -8.92
N PHE A 83 -3.41 -2.31 -9.79
CA PHE A 83 -4.72 -1.78 -9.45
C PHE A 83 -5.82 -2.75 -9.86
N VAL A 84 -6.81 -2.90 -8.99
CA VAL A 84 -8.05 -3.65 -9.27
C VAL A 84 -9.21 -2.67 -9.22
N VAL A 85 -10.02 -2.64 -10.27
CA VAL A 85 -11.24 -1.82 -10.37
C VAL A 85 -12.47 -2.70 -10.34
N ILE A 86 -13.59 -2.15 -9.89
CA ILE A 86 -14.86 -2.87 -9.74
C ILE A 86 -15.84 -2.40 -10.81
N ASN A 87 -16.26 -3.33 -11.68
CA ASN A 87 -17.21 -3.11 -12.75
C ASN A 87 -18.48 -3.93 -12.49
N GLY A 88 -19.36 -3.43 -11.62
CA GLY A 88 -20.61 -4.11 -11.27
C GLY A 88 -20.86 -4.11 -9.77
N ASP A 89 -21.33 -5.24 -9.25
CA ASP A 89 -21.58 -5.45 -7.82
C ASP A 89 -20.26 -5.81 -7.11
N GLU A 90 -19.89 -5.06 -6.07
CA GLU A 90 -18.72 -5.33 -5.23
C GLU A 90 -18.79 -6.68 -4.50
N ASN A 91 -19.98 -7.24 -4.33
CA ASN A 91 -20.19 -8.55 -3.71
C ASN A 91 -20.05 -9.71 -4.71
N ASP A 92 -19.93 -9.42 -6.01
CA ASP A 92 -19.66 -10.42 -7.04
C ASP A 92 -18.15 -10.45 -7.38
N PRO A 93 -17.44 -11.55 -7.10
CA PRO A 93 -16.03 -11.70 -7.46
C PRO A 93 -15.73 -11.48 -8.95
N ASN A 94 -16.71 -11.66 -9.84
CA ASN A 94 -16.53 -11.46 -11.28
C ASN A 94 -16.55 -9.98 -11.69
N SER A 95 -16.97 -9.08 -10.80
CA SER A 95 -16.93 -7.63 -11.04
C SER A 95 -15.53 -7.05 -10.96
N TYR A 96 -14.57 -7.77 -10.36
CA TYR A 96 -13.21 -7.29 -10.14
C TYR A 96 -12.33 -7.52 -11.37
N GLN A 97 -11.66 -6.46 -11.82
CA GLN A 97 -10.84 -6.49 -13.02
C GLN A 97 -9.53 -5.74 -12.82
N VAL A 98 -8.49 -6.14 -13.53
CA VAL A 98 -7.20 -5.43 -13.49
C VAL A 98 -7.38 -4.05 -14.14
N GLY A 99 -7.19 -2.99 -13.36
CA GLY A 99 -7.24 -1.59 -13.80
C GLY A 99 -5.93 -1.13 -14.45
N GLY A 100 -4.81 -1.75 -14.10
CA GLY A 100 -3.48 -1.46 -14.64
C GLY A 100 -2.37 -1.75 -13.64
N GLN A 101 -1.12 -1.47 -14.02
CA GLN A 101 0.04 -1.58 -13.16
C GLN A 101 0.89 -0.32 -13.27
N LEU A 102 1.54 0.05 -12.16
CA LEU A 102 2.45 1.18 -12.08
C LEU A 102 3.69 0.78 -11.28
N ASP A 103 4.87 1.28 -11.65
CA ASP A 103 6.08 1.15 -10.81
C ASP A 103 5.80 1.74 -9.43
N TYR A 104 6.28 1.07 -8.38
CA TYR A 104 5.98 1.46 -7.01
C TYR A 104 6.48 2.87 -6.67
N ASN A 105 7.69 3.23 -7.12
CA ASN A 105 8.23 4.56 -6.83
C ASN A 105 7.46 5.62 -7.59
N ASP A 106 7.03 5.33 -8.81
CA ASP A 106 6.22 6.26 -9.59
C ASP A 106 4.81 6.40 -9.01
N PHE A 107 4.22 5.33 -8.46
CA PHE A 107 3.00 5.41 -7.67
C PHE A 107 3.17 6.37 -6.48
N ILE A 108 4.18 6.17 -5.64
CA ILE A 108 4.43 7.02 -4.47
C ILE A 108 4.65 8.50 -4.86
N LYS A 109 5.33 8.77 -5.99
CA LYS A 109 5.52 10.14 -6.50
C LYS A 109 4.23 10.79 -7.01
N LYS A 110 3.36 10.01 -7.66
CA LYS A 110 2.10 10.49 -8.26
C LYS A 110 0.96 10.56 -7.24
N LEU A 111 1.05 9.83 -6.13
CA LEU A 111 0.01 9.80 -5.10
C LEU A 111 -0.19 11.20 -4.50
N PRO A 112 -1.43 11.74 -4.51
CA PRO A 112 -1.72 13.03 -3.90
C PRO A 112 -1.37 13.03 -2.41
N LYS A 113 -0.78 14.12 -1.91
CA LYS A 113 -0.32 14.22 -0.52
C LYS A 113 -1.45 14.16 0.52
N ASP A 114 -2.67 14.46 0.10
CA ASP A 114 -3.90 14.37 0.90
C ASP A 114 -4.54 12.97 0.84
N LYS A 115 -4.03 12.06 0.01
CA LYS A 115 -4.51 10.69 -0.14
C LYS A 115 -3.72 9.67 0.68
N TYR A 116 -2.73 10.10 1.44
CA TYR A 116 -2.04 9.20 2.35
C TYR A 116 -1.51 9.91 3.59
N GLU A 117 -1.34 9.13 4.63
CA GLU A 117 -0.65 9.54 5.85
C GLU A 117 0.30 8.46 6.33
N PHE A 118 1.36 8.87 7.03
CA PHE A 118 2.27 7.93 7.68
C PHE A 118 1.67 7.46 8.99
N ILE A 119 1.51 6.14 9.12
CA ILE A 119 1.07 5.50 10.36
C ILE A 119 2.28 5.11 11.23
N ASP A 120 3.44 4.93 10.63
CA ASP A 120 4.73 4.83 11.32
C ASP A 120 5.87 5.37 10.43
N ALA A 121 7.13 5.06 10.76
CA ALA A 121 8.29 5.53 9.99
C ALA A 121 8.43 4.87 8.60
N SER A 122 7.76 3.75 8.36
CA SER A 122 7.93 2.87 7.20
C SER A 122 6.64 2.66 6.41
N TYR A 123 5.47 2.76 7.02
CA TYR A 123 4.16 2.45 6.46
C TYR A 123 3.28 3.69 6.32
N ILE A 124 2.52 3.69 5.23
CA ILE A 124 1.48 4.67 4.97
C ILE A 124 0.13 3.98 4.91
N MET A 125 -0.91 4.71 5.30
CA MET A 125 -2.28 4.41 4.99
C MET A 125 -2.70 5.25 3.80
N VAL A 126 -3.20 4.60 2.76
CA VAL A 126 -3.73 5.25 1.55
C VAL A 126 -5.24 5.24 1.62
N GLU A 127 -5.84 6.41 1.48
CA GLU A 127 -7.29 6.58 1.41
C GLU A 127 -7.85 5.88 0.16
N PRO A 128 -9.14 5.47 0.19
CA PRO A 128 -9.82 4.90 -0.95
C PRO A 128 -9.56 5.69 -2.25
N LEU A 129 -9.08 4.98 -3.26
CA LEU A 129 -8.90 5.51 -4.61
C LEU A 129 -10.10 5.08 -5.45
N SER A 130 -10.77 6.06 -6.06
CA SER A 130 -11.81 5.81 -7.05
C SER A 130 -11.20 5.31 -8.36
N LYS A 131 -12.03 4.70 -9.21
CA LYS A 131 -11.63 4.30 -10.56
C LYS A 131 -11.03 5.44 -11.39
N GLU A 132 -11.56 6.65 -11.26
CA GLU A 132 -11.09 7.84 -11.98
C GLU A 132 -9.68 8.23 -11.51
N GLU A 133 -9.45 8.26 -10.20
CA GLU A 133 -8.13 8.55 -9.61
C GLU A 133 -7.10 7.48 -10.01
N ILE A 134 -7.48 6.20 -10.00
CA ILE A 134 -6.63 5.12 -10.50
C ILE A 134 -6.28 5.36 -11.97
N SER A 135 -7.25 5.72 -12.80
CA SER A 135 -7.00 6.00 -14.21
C SER A 135 -6.06 7.20 -14.40
N ASP A 136 -6.15 8.23 -13.55
CA ASP A 136 -5.27 9.39 -13.60
C ASP A 136 -3.84 9.07 -13.16
N LEU A 137 -3.65 8.20 -12.16
CA LEU A 137 -2.32 7.72 -11.75
C LEU A 137 -1.61 6.94 -12.88
N LEU A 138 -2.38 6.26 -13.72
CA LEU A 138 -1.89 5.43 -14.82
C LEU A 138 -1.56 6.22 -16.11
N LYS A 139 -1.89 7.51 -16.18
CA LYS A 139 -1.51 8.41 -17.28
C LYS A 139 -0.08 8.92 -17.13
#